data_AF-A0A7Y5VC57-F1
#
_entry.id   AF-A0A7Y5VC57-F1
#
_cell.length_a   1.000
_cell.length_b   1.000
_cell.length_c   1.000
_cell.angle_alpha   90.00
_cell.angle_beta   90.00
_cell.angle_gamma   90.00
#
_symmetry.space_group_name_H-M   'P 1'
#
loop_
_entity.id
_entity.type
_entity.pdbx_description
1 polymer ?
#
loop_
_entity_poly.entity_id
_entity_poly.type
_entity_poly.pdbx_seq_one_letter_code
_entity_poly.pdbx_strand_id
1 'polypeptide(L)'
;MAQQPQRKEAPRGEEQSSPRPAASHPTAASAASAANAAPAHPEPDERIVLIDGSNVAHSSEGEKPRLANILVVADKLREEGMEPIIVADAALRHQIDDRGAYEKLVDDGKIKQAPAGTDADYFILSFARELGASVLSNDRYRDRIAKYPEVEDRIIRYMIVADEVVLERRTKRRKD
;
A
#
# COMPACT_ATOMS: atom_id res chain seq x y z
N MET A 1 -30.59 49.94 -38.24
CA MET A 1 -29.85 50.94 -37.43
C MET A 1 -30.80 51.47 -36.37
N ALA A 2 -30.61 51.11 -35.11
CA ALA A 2 -31.37 51.67 -33.99
C ALA A 2 -30.44 51.76 -32.78
N GLN A 3 -30.37 52.98 -32.24
CA GLN A 3 -29.50 53.45 -31.18
C GLN A 3 -30.03 53.02 -29.81
N GLN A 4 -29.14 52.75 -28.85
CA GLN A 4 -29.45 52.81 -27.42
C GLN A 4 -28.69 53.98 -26.77
N PRO A 5 -29.27 54.68 -25.78
CA PRO A 5 -28.77 55.94 -25.25
C PRO A 5 -27.85 55.81 -24.02
N GLN A 6 -27.08 56.88 -23.79
CA GLN A 6 -26.14 57.11 -22.69
C GLN A 6 -26.81 57.54 -21.37
N ARG A 7 -26.16 57.27 -20.22
CA ARG A 7 -26.20 58.05 -18.96
C ARG A 7 -24.76 58.14 -18.41
N LYS A 8 -24.12 59.32 -18.37
CA LYS A 8 -24.01 60.34 -17.28
C LYS A 8 -23.51 59.78 -15.94
N GLU A 9 -22.62 60.38 -15.14
CA GLU A 9 -21.59 61.45 -15.19
C GLU A 9 -20.92 61.42 -13.78
N ALA A 10 -19.57 61.43 -13.70
CA ALA A 10 -18.63 62.12 -12.77
C ALA A 10 -18.88 62.24 -11.21
N PRO A 11 -17.96 62.80 -10.37
CA PRO A 11 -16.49 62.66 -10.20
C PRO A 11 -16.00 62.61 -8.70
N ARG A 12 -14.67 62.61 -8.51
CA ARG A 12 -13.82 63.11 -7.39
C ARG A 12 -13.23 62.11 -6.38
N GLY A 13 -11.94 62.31 -6.11
CA GLY A 13 -11.27 61.92 -4.88
C GLY A 13 -9.80 61.57 -5.07
N GLU A 14 -8.92 62.57 -5.15
CA GLU A 14 -7.48 62.39 -4.95
C GLU A 14 -7.20 62.09 -3.47
N GLU A 15 -6.33 61.12 -3.18
CA GLU A 15 -5.59 61.10 -1.91
C GLU A 15 -4.18 60.52 -2.15
N GLN A 16 -3.18 61.36 -1.87
CA GLN A 16 -1.76 61.04 -1.82
C GLN A 16 -1.39 60.67 -0.38
N SER A 17 -0.48 59.69 -0.18
CA SER A 17 0.39 59.44 1.00
C SER A 17 0.57 57.92 1.14
N SER A 18 1.72 57.28 1.34
CA SER A 18 3.15 57.60 1.53
C SER A 18 3.89 56.25 1.36
N PRO A 19 5.22 56.23 1.08
CA PRO A 19 5.97 54.98 0.87
C PRO A 19 6.24 54.25 2.20
N ARG A 20 6.03 52.93 2.23
CA ARG A 20 6.44 52.07 3.34
C ARG A 20 7.91 51.63 3.19
N PRO A 21 8.68 51.54 4.30
CA PRO A 21 10.13 51.41 4.27
C PRO A 21 10.61 49.98 4.04
N ALA A 22 11.79 49.87 3.41
CA ALA A 22 12.59 48.66 3.37
C ALA A 22 13.12 48.33 4.78
N ALA A 23 12.84 47.12 5.25
CA ALA A 23 13.41 46.57 6.47
C ALA A 23 14.38 45.44 6.11
N SER A 24 15.67 45.80 6.16
CA SER A 24 16.83 45.02 6.62
C SER A 24 16.64 43.52 6.86
N HIS A 25 17.34 42.71 6.06
CA HIS A 25 17.75 41.36 6.41
C HIS A 25 18.68 41.38 7.64
N PRO A 26 18.44 40.56 8.68
CA PRO A 26 19.50 40.15 9.57
C PRO A 26 20.26 38.98 8.94
N THR A 27 21.56 39.19 8.75
CA THR A 27 22.57 38.15 8.56
C THR A 27 22.70 37.35 9.86
N ALA A 28 22.59 36.03 9.78
CA ALA A 28 23.11 35.12 10.79
C ALA A 28 23.91 34.04 10.07
N ALA A 29 25.23 34.09 10.29
CA ALA A 29 26.15 33.08 9.84
C ALA A 29 26.10 31.85 10.76
N SER A 30 26.35 30.70 10.14
CA SER A 30 27.16 29.59 10.66
C SER A 30 26.53 28.52 11.58
N ALA A 31 26.15 27.43 10.92
CA ALA A 31 26.68 26.05 11.06
C ALA A 31 26.42 25.18 12.31
N ALA A 32 26.13 23.89 11.98
CA ALA A 32 25.99 22.66 12.80
C ALA A 32 24.63 22.50 13.51
N SER A 33 23.83 21.46 13.28
CA SER A 33 24.18 20.04 13.11
C SER A 33 23.22 19.33 12.14
N ALA A 34 23.80 18.58 11.20
CA ALA A 34 23.10 17.57 10.41
C ALA A 34 22.99 16.27 11.22
N ALA A 35 21.84 15.58 11.19
CA ALA A 35 21.75 14.14 10.88
C ALA A 35 20.34 13.59 11.13
N ASN A 36 19.78 13.01 10.07
CA ASN A 36 18.92 11.83 10.03
C ASN A 36 17.77 11.69 11.05
N ALA A 37 16.57 11.97 10.58
CA ALA A 37 15.44 11.11 10.89
C ALA A 37 14.82 10.64 9.55
N ALA A 38 15.30 9.50 9.05
CA ALA A 38 14.46 8.68 8.17
C ALA A 38 13.17 8.36 8.95
N PRO A 39 12.00 8.21 8.30
CA PRO A 39 10.79 7.84 9.03
C PRO A 39 11.08 6.52 9.75
N ALA A 40 10.98 6.53 11.09
CA ALA A 40 11.08 5.34 11.90
C ALA A 40 9.95 4.39 11.47
N HIS A 41 10.30 3.33 10.76
CA HIS A 41 9.36 2.25 10.50
C HIS A 41 8.93 1.67 11.86
N PRO A 42 7.63 1.39 12.07
CA PRO A 42 7.18 0.81 13.33
C PRO A 42 7.93 -0.50 13.59
N GLU A 43 8.16 -0.80 14.87
CA GLU A 43 8.64 -2.11 15.28
C GLU A 43 7.72 -3.20 14.67
N PRO A 44 8.27 -4.31 14.14
CA PRO A 44 7.47 -5.29 13.41
C PRO A 44 6.30 -5.82 14.25
N ASP A 45 5.05 -5.65 13.81
CA ASP A 45 3.93 -6.43 14.35
C ASP A 45 3.87 -7.76 13.61
N GLU A 46 4.58 -8.75 14.17
CA GLU A 46 4.68 -10.10 13.58
C GLU A 46 3.33 -10.82 13.49
N ARG A 47 2.26 -10.29 14.09
CA ARG A 47 0.91 -10.87 13.94
C ARG A 47 0.25 -10.49 12.63
N ILE A 48 0.58 -9.35 12.04
CA ILE A 48 -0.04 -8.91 10.79
C ILE A 48 0.64 -9.63 9.62
N VAL A 49 -0.16 -10.25 8.76
CA VAL A 49 0.32 -10.95 7.56
C VAL A 49 -0.43 -10.45 6.33
N LEU A 50 0.30 -9.86 5.39
CA LEU A 50 -0.21 -9.49 4.08
C LEU A 50 -0.21 -10.74 3.20
N ILE A 51 -1.38 -11.19 2.80
CA ILE A 51 -1.53 -12.31 1.88
C ILE A 51 -1.56 -11.77 0.46
N ASP A 52 -0.67 -12.27 -0.38
CA ASP A 52 -0.73 -12.12 -1.83
C ASP A 52 -1.82 -13.04 -2.40
N GLY A 53 -3.04 -12.52 -2.48
CA GLY A 53 -4.22 -13.27 -2.86
C GLY A 53 -4.16 -13.81 -4.29
N SER A 54 -3.51 -13.08 -5.22
CA SER A 54 -3.27 -13.56 -6.58
C SER A 54 -2.36 -14.79 -6.56
N ASN A 55 -1.22 -14.70 -5.88
CA ASN A 55 -0.28 -15.82 -5.79
C ASN A 55 -0.92 -17.04 -5.14
N VAL A 56 -1.65 -16.84 -4.04
CA VAL A 56 -2.33 -17.92 -3.31
C VAL A 56 -3.42 -18.58 -4.14
N ALA A 57 -4.24 -17.79 -4.84
CA ALA A 57 -5.28 -18.36 -5.70
C ALA A 57 -4.69 -19.27 -6.80
N HIS A 58 -3.54 -18.89 -7.36
CA HIS A 58 -2.83 -19.62 -8.42
C HIS A 58 -1.95 -20.79 -7.93
N SER A 59 -1.96 -21.11 -6.62
CA SER A 59 -1.10 -22.16 -6.06
C SER A 59 -1.41 -23.59 -6.52
N SER A 60 -2.58 -23.83 -7.12
CA SER A 60 -2.95 -25.12 -7.71
C SER A 60 -2.51 -25.18 -9.18
N GLU A 61 -1.51 -26.02 -9.49
CA GLU A 61 -0.97 -26.13 -10.85
C GLU A 61 -2.01 -26.61 -11.88
N GLY A 62 -2.04 -25.96 -13.05
CA GLY A 62 -2.84 -26.41 -14.20
C GLY A 62 -4.34 -26.15 -14.10
N GLU A 63 -4.79 -25.50 -13.03
CA GLU A 63 -6.20 -25.22 -12.77
C GLU A 63 -6.50 -23.72 -12.78
N LYS A 64 -7.79 -23.38 -12.79
CA LYS A 64 -8.20 -21.99 -12.59
C LYS A 64 -7.79 -21.56 -11.16
N PRO A 65 -7.39 -20.30 -10.95
CA PRO A 65 -7.15 -19.80 -9.61
C PRO A 65 -8.38 -19.99 -8.72
N ARG A 66 -8.16 -20.50 -7.50
CA ARG A 66 -9.23 -20.94 -6.61
C ARG A 66 -9.41 -19.97 -5.45
N LEU A 67 -10.64 -19.51 -5.23
CA LEU A 67 -10.96 -18.72 -4.04
C LEU A 67 -10.74 -19.52 -2.75
N ALA A 68 -11.00 -20.82 -2.78
CA ALA A 68 -10.80 -21.71 -1.64
C ALA A 68 -9.36 -21.65 -1.08
N ASN A 69 -8.35 -21.55 -1.95
CA ASN A 69 -6.95 -21.46 -1.53
C ASN A 69 -6.71 -20.21 -0.68
N ILE A 70 -7.27 -19.07 -1.07
CA ILE A 70 -7.15 -17.81 -0.31
C ILE A 70 -7.77 -17.97 1.08
N LEU A 71 -8.96 -18.58 1.14
CA LEU A 71 -9.72 -18.74 2.38
C LEU A 71 -8.99 -19.68 3.35
N VAL A 72 -8.55 -20.85 2.88
CA VAL A 72 -7.85 -21.85 3.70
C VAL A 72 -6.53 -21.28 4.26
N VAL A 73 -5.78 -20.51 3.47
CA VAL A 73 -4.57 -19.83 3.95
C VAL A 73 -4.91 -18.77 4.99
N ALA A 74 -5.95 -17.96 4.75
CA ALA A 74 -6.35 -16.93 5.71
C ALA A 74 -6.83 -17.54 7.03
N ASP A 75 -7.57 -18.65 6.98
CA ASP A 75 -8.04 -19.36 8.17
C ASP A 75 -6.87 -20.00 8.93
N LYS A 76 -5.92 -20.63 8.22
CA LYS A 76 -4.69 -21.14 8.84
C LYS A 76 -3.92 -20.06 9.60
N LEU A 77 -3.79 -18.87 9.02
CA LEU A 77 -3.10 -17.76 9.68
C LEU A 77 -3.85 -17.32 10.95
N ARG A 78 -5.19 -17.24 10.91
CA ARG A 78 -6.02 -16.92 12.08
C ARG A 78 -5.90 -17.96 13.19
N GLU A 79 -5.88 -19.25 12.84
CA GLU A 79 -5.68 -20.34 13.79
C GLU A 79 -4.33 -20.25 14.51
N GLU A 80 -3.30 -19.78 13.82
CA GLU A 80 -1.97 -19.51 14.41
C GLU A 80 -1.89 -18.16 15.16
N GLY A 81 -3.02 -17.46 15.34
CA GLY A 81 -3.12 -16.20 16.09
C GLY A 81 -2.64 -14.97 15.32
N MET A 82 -2.56 -15.05 14.00
CA MET A 82 -2.19 -13.93 13.12
C MET A 82 -3.42 -13.24 12.53
N GLU A 83 -3.22 -12.01 12.07
CA GLU A 83 -4.22 -11.14 11.47
C GLU A 83 -3.95 -11.01 9.96
N PRO A 84 -4.66 -11.79 9.12
CA PRO A 84 -4.45 -11.75 7.68
C PRO A 84 -5.12 -10.52 7.04
N ILE A 85 -4.35 -9.82 6.18
CA ILE A 85 -4.85 -8.78 5.27
C ILE A 85 -4.64 -9.28 3.85
N ILE A 86 -5.72 -9.59 3.13
CA ILE A 86 -5.63 -10.12 1.77
C ILE A 86 -5.56 -8.95 0.78
N VAL A 87 -4.54 -8.95 -0.07
CA VAL A 87 -4.39 -8.02 -1.19
C VAL A 87 -4.29 -8.81 -2.49
N ALA A 88 -5.03 -8.42 -3.53
CA ALA A 88 -5.06 -9.14 -4.80
C ALA A 88 -5.02 -8.19 -6.00
N ASP A 89 -4.50 -8.67 -7.13
CA ASP A 89 -4.51 -7.94 -8.39
C ASP A 89 -5.92 -7.71 -8.92
N ALA A 90 -6.09 -6.61 -9.64
CA ALA A 90 -7.33 -6.34 -10.37
C ALA A 90 -7.67 -7.43 -11.40
N ALA A 91 -6.67 -8.13 -11.94
CA ALA A 91 -6.87 -9.17 -12.94
C ALA A 91 -7.51 -10.45 -12.37
N LEU A 92 -7.28 -10.76 -11.09
CA LEU A 92 -7.72 -12.01 -10.46
C LEU A 92 -9.24 -12.22 -10.57
N ARG A 93 -10.01 -11.13 -10.47
CA ARG A 93 -11.48 -11.14 -10.55
C ARG A 93 -12.05 -11.80 -11.82
N HIS A 94 -11.28 -11.79 -12.91
CA HIS A 94 -11.69 -12.34 -14.20
C HIS A 94 -11.21 -13.77 -14.43
N GLN A 95 -10.30 -14.25 -13.58
CA GLN A 95 -9.64 -15.55 -13.71
C GLN A 95 -10.15 -16.56 -12.69
N ILE A 96 -10.59 -16.08 -11.52
CA ILE A 96 -10.99 -16.89 -10.37
C ILE A 96 -12.20 -17.78 -10.67
N ASP A 97 -12.22 -18.96 -10.06
CA ASP A 97 -13.25 -19.99 -10.21
C ASP A 97 -14.65 -19.52 -9.78
N ASP A 98 -14.75 -18.86 -8.62
CA ASP A 98 -15.99 -18.27 -8.09
C ASP A 98 -15.91 -16.75 -8.02
N ARG A 99 -16.19 -16.12 -9.17
CA ARG A 99 -16.19 -14.67 -9.30
C ARG A 99 -17.21 -13.99 -8.39
N GLY A 100 -18.40 -14.56 -8.22
CA GLY A 100 -19.47 -13.94 -7.44
C GLY A 100 -19.14 -13.88 -5.95
N ALA A 101 -18.61 -14.98 -5.40
CA ALA A 101 -18.13 -15.00 -4.03
C ALA A 101 -16.91 -14.08 -3.83
N TYR A 102 -15.98 -14.06 -4.80
CA TYR A 102 -14.81 -13.17 -4.75
C TYR A 102 -15.21 -11.69 -4.73
N GLU A 103 -16.10 -11.25 -5.63
CA GLU A 103 -16.59 -9.86 -5.68
C GLU A 103 -17.27 -9.46 -4.37
N LYS A 104 -18.07 -10.34 -3.78
CA LYS A 104 -18.67 -10.10 -2.46
C LYS A 104 -17.62 -9.88 -1.36
N LEU A 105 -16.53 -10.65 -1.35
CA LEU A 105 -15.45 -10.47 -0.38
C LEU A 105 -14.68 -9.16 -0.59
N VAL A 106 -14.58 -8.69 -1.84
CA VAL A 106 -14.02 -7.38 -2.15
C VAL A 106 -14.94 -6.27 -1.64
N ASP A 107 -16.24 -6.36 -1.91
CA ASP A 107 -17.24 -5.38 -1.47
C ASP A 107 -17.37 -5.33 0.06
N ASP A 108 -17.30 -6.48 0.73
CA ASP A 108 -17.24 -6.60 2.19
C ASP A 108 -15.90 -6.07 2.78
N GLY A 109 -14.94 -5.72 1.92
CA GLY A 109 -13.62 -5.23 2.30
C GLY A 109 -12.69 -6.30 2.89
N LYS A 110 -13.03 -7.60 2.77
CA LYS A 110 -12.21 -8.74 3.21
C LYS A 110 -11.03 -9.00 2.28
N ILE A 111 -11.18 -8.67 0.99
CA ILE A 111 -10.09 -8.68 0.00
C ILE A 111 -9.87 -7.25 -0.48
N LYS A 112 -8.64 -6.75 -0.37
CA LYS A 112 -8.25 -5.44 -0.91
C LYS A 112 -7.76 -5.63 -2.35
N GLN A 113 -8.60 -5.26 -3.32
CA GLN A 113 -8.21 -5.32 -4.72
C GLN A 113 -7.38 -4.10 -5.11
N ALA A 114 -6.25 -4.32 -5.79
CA ALA A 114 -5.46 -3.25 -6.37
C ALA A 114 -6.24 -2.51 -7.48
N PRO A 115 -5.94 -1.23 -7.76
CA PRO A 115 -6.57 -0.50 -8.86
C PRO A 115 -6.38 -1.19 -10.21
N ALA A 116 -7.32 -0.97 -11.13
CA ALA A 116 -7.24 -1.52 -12.48
C ALA A 116 -5.95 -1.09 -13.19
N GLY A 117 -5.31 -2.04 -13.89
CA GLY A 117 -4.06 -1.79 -14.61
C GLY A 117 -2.82 -1.64 -13.72
N THR A 118 -2.95 -1.90 -12.41
CA THR A 118 -1.84 -1.86 -11.46
C THR A 118 -1.62 -3.26 -10.89
N ASP A 119 -0.35 -3.64 -10.83
CA ASP A 119 0.16 -4.82 -10.14
C ASP A 119 0.16 -4.57 -8.61
N ALA A 120 -0.38 -5.54 -7.86
CA ALA A 120 -0.55 -5.52 -6.42
C ALA A 120 0.77 -5.54 -5.64
N ASP A 121 1.88 -6.00 -6.24
CA ASP A 121 3.19 -6.14 -5.58
C ASP A 121 3.63 -4.84 -4.91
N TYR A 122 3.40 -3.69 -5.55
CA TYR A 122 3.75 -2.40 -4.98
C TYR A 122 3.01 -2.15 -3.66
N PHE A 123 1.70 -2.42 -3.62
CA PHE A 123 0.88 -2.22 -2.43
C PHE A 123 1.22 -3.21 -1.34
N ILE A 124 1.42 -4.49 -1.70
CA ILE A 124 1.80 -5.55 -0.76
C ILE A 124 3.10 -5.17 -0.04
N LEU A 125 4.16 -4.87 -0.78
CA LEU A 125 5.47 -4.55 -0.20
C LEU A 125 5.46 -3.21 0.56
N SER A 126 4.77 -2.20 0.03
CA SER A 126 4.66 -0.90 0.69
C SER A 126 3.93 -1.02 2.02
N PHE A 127 2.79 -1.73 2.07
CA PHE A 127 2.05 -1.95 3.31
C PHE A 127 2.80 -2.84 4.29
N ALA A 128 3.51 -3.87 3.82
CA ALA A 128 4.33 -4.70 4.70
C ALA A 128 5.43 -3.89 5.41
N ARG A 129 6.04 -2.95 4.69
CA ARG A 129 7.00 -2.00 5.29
C ARG A 129 6.32 -1.06 6.28
N GLU A 130 5.20 -0.45 5.87
CA GLU A 130 4.49 0.55 6.68
C GLU A 130 3.92 -0.03 7.98
N LEU A 131 3.37 -1.24 7.92
CA LEU A 131 2.73 -1.91 9.06
C LEU A 131 3.68 -2.76 9.89
N GLY A 132 4.94 -2.91 9.46
CA GLY A 132 5.83 -3.85 10.11
C GLY A 132 5.42 -5.33 9.89
N ALA A 133 4.57 -5.62 8.90
CA ALA A 133 3.94 -6.92 8.70
C ALA A 133 4.81 -7.92 7.92
N SER A 134 4.47 -9.21 8.06
CA SER A 134 5.02 -10.27 7.20
C SER A 134 4.24 -10.38 5.89
N VAL A 135 4.84 -10.98 4.85
CA VAL A 135 4.17 -11.21 3.55
C VAL A 135 4.09 -12.70 3.28
N LEU A 136 2.90 -13.22 2.99
CA LEU A 136 2.71 -14.59 2.55
C LEU A 136 2.58 -14.62 1.02
N SER A 137 3.61 -15.17 0.36
CA SER A 137 3.64 -15.36 -1.09
C SER A 137 4.75 -16.35 -1.47
N ASN A 138 4.59 -17.04 -2.60
CA ASN A 138 5.64 -17.84 -3.24
C ASN A 138 6.38 -17.06 -4.34
N ASP A 139 5.99 -15.83 -4.65
CA ASP A 139 6.74 -14.95 -5.57
C ASP A 139 8.00 -14.36 -4.91
N ARG A 140 9.03 -14.10 -5.70
CA ARG A 140 10.27 -13.45 -5.29
C ARG A 140 10.22 -11.93 -5.42
N TYR A 141 9.19 -11.35 -6.04
CA TYR A 141 9.04 -9.90 -6.25
C TYR A 141 10.29 -9.25 -6.87
N ARG A 142 10.91 -9.93 -7.84
CA ARG A 142 12.29 -9.66 -8.31
C ARG A 142 12.52 -8.20 -8.69
N ASP A 143 11.52 -7.55 -9.28
CA ASP A 143 11.63 -6.18 -9.79
C ASP A 143 11.46 -5.10 -8.71
N ARG A 144 10.96 -5.46 -7.52
CA ARG A 144 10.58 -4.52 -6.47
C ARG A 144 11.26 -4.75 -5.14
N ILE A 145 11.59 -6.01 -4.81
CA ILE A 145 12.09 -6.39 -3.47
C ILE A 145 13.37 -5.66 -3.07
N ALA A 146 14.22 -5.29 -4.03
CA ALA A 146 15.42 -4.50 -3.78
C ALA A 146 15.15 -3.12 -3.13
N LYS A 147 13.93 -2.59 -3.24
CA LYS A 147 13.49 -1.34 -2.57
C LYS A 147 12.88 -1.57 -1.18
N TYR A 148 12.73 -2.83 -0.77
CA TYR A 148 12.09 -3.27 0.47
C TYR A 148 12.91 -4.38 1.16
N PRO A 149 14.23 -4.20 1.40
CA PRO A 149 15.07 -5.23 1.99
C PRO A 149 14.58 -5.70 3.37
N GLU A 150 13.95 -4.82 4.16
CA GLU A 150 13.34 -5.15 5.43
C GLU A 150 12.11 -6.08 5.32
N VAL A 151 11.45 -6.12 4.17
CA VAL A 151 10.32 -7.04 3.91
C VAL A 151 10.82 -8.40 3.45
N GLU A 152 11.94 -8.47 2.72
CA GLU A 152 12.52 -9.72 2.19
C GLU A 152 12.75 -10.78 3.30
N ASP A 153 13.20 -10.34 4.47
CA ASP A 153 13.43 -11.20 5.63
C ASP A 153 12.14 -11.74 6.28
N ARG A 154 10.98 -11.18 5.93
CA ARG A 154 9.66 -11.48 6.54
C ARG A 154 8.69 -12.11 5.53
N ILE A 155 9.21 -12.63 4.42
CA ILE A 155 8.42 -13.41 3.48
C ILE A 155 8.22 -14.82 4.04
N ILE A 156 6.95 -15.20 4.20
CA ILE A 156 6.48 -16.52 4.57
C ILE A 156 6.16 -17.27 3.29
N ARG A 157 6.83 -18.40 3.06
CA ARG A 157 6.50 -19.34 1.98
C ARG A 157 5.43 -20.30 2.44
N TYR A 158 4.70 -20.89 1.50
CA TYR A 158 3.64 -21.82 1.85
C TYR A 158 3.49 -22.95 0.83
N MET A 159 2.85 -24.01 1.26
CA MET A 159 2.37 -25.11 0.42
C MET A 159 0.96 -25.48 0.84
N ILE A 160 0.11 -25.82 -0.12
CA ILE A 160 -1.24 -26.36 0.11
C ILE A 160 -1.23 -27.82 -0.33
N VAL A 161 -1.52 -28.75 0.57
CA VAL A 161 -1.57 -30.20 0.30
C VAL A 161 -2.87 -30.76 0.85
N ALA A 162 -3.76 -31.25 -0.03
CA ALA A 162 -5.06 -31.78 0.37
C ALA A 162 -5.82 -30.84 1.34
N ASP A 163 -5.91 -29.55 0.95
CA ASP A 163 -6.52 -28.46 1.71
C ASP A 163 -5.82 -28.07 3.03
N GLU A 164 -4.71 -28.71 3.39
CA GLU A 164 -3.87 -28.34 4.53
C GLU A 164 -2.77 -27.35 4.12
N VAL A 165 -2.57 -26.31 4.93
CA VAL A 165 -1.58 -25.26 4.68
C VAL A 165 -0.36 -25.44 5.58
N VAL A 166 0.81 -25.55 4.96
CA VAL A 166 2.10 -25.57 5.64
C VAL A 166 2.80 -24.23 5.38
N LEU A 167 3.27 -23.58 6.45
CA LEU A 167 3.97 -22.29 6.39
C LEU A 167 5.47 -22.47 6.69
N GLU A 168 6.32 -21.95 5.83
CA GLU A 168 7.77 -21.85 6.05
C GLU A 168 8.13 -20.40 6.38
N ARG A 169 8.56 -20.17 7.63
CA ARG A 169 9.00 -18.87 8.11
C ARG A 169 10.53 -18.86 8.21
N ARG A 170 11.18 -17.87 7.59
CA ARG A 170 12.61 -17.65 7.85
C ARG A 170 12.77 -17.07 9.25
N THR A 171 13.25 -17.87 10.19
CA THR A 171 13.63 -17.35 11.51
C THR A 171 14.85 -16.45 11.35
N LYS A 172 14.72 -15.15 11.66
CA LYS A 172 15.89 -14.33 11.94
C LYS A 172 16.64 -14.98 13.10
N ARG A 173 17.88 -15.41 12.89
CA ARG A 173 18.81 -15.64 14.01
C ARG A 173 18.84 -14.34 14.80
N ARG A 174 18.35 -14.35 16.03
CA ARG A 174 18.63 -13.25 16.97
C ARG A 174 20.15 -13.11 17.02
N LYS A 175 20.66 -11.93 16.69
CA LYS A 175 22.03 -11.56 17.06
C LYS A 175 21.97 -11.29 18.57
N ASP A 176 22.57 -12.19 19.34
CA ASP A 176 22.93 -11.94 20.73
C ASP A 176 23.95 -10.80 20.82
#